data_AF-A0A1X0E182-F1
#
_entry.id   AF-A0A1X0E182-F1
#
_cell.length_a   1.000
_cell.length_b   1.000
_cell.length_c   1.000
_cell.angle_alpha   90.00
_cell.angle_beta   90.00
_cell.angle_gamma   90.00
#
_symmetry.space_group_name_H-M   'P 1'
#
loop_
_entity.id
_entity.type
_entity.pdbx_description
1 polymer ?
#
loop_
_entity_poly.entity_id
_entity_poly.type
_entity_poly.pdbx_seq_one_letter_code
_entity_poly.pdbx_strand_id
1 'polypeptide(L)'
;MQAAVIAATAGGGLLTAAFLQAAIGVAAPGEDAFTIDGTTFDPTSADGGQGFDLVGPLSLAPPLLALGGGKALGVLNLAPQSFDLYNGTTALGSIDTNETVSYLFGLPNTAFTVLDSAPADGVDASTLPVAGTVYDVFNLGGGFYNVYIATPGEDGTVTDTLVTPFGNTDLSSLFAGMNAANPLQPGDAFAALQAGNSSIGDDAFSIGNYTFDPFTTSDGTTTEGFAPVDSLASIPPLLNLGGGQLTLSTSFPQTQPTPFAPQDFTVYSGTGSSATELGSINTAVDVTNLLGMTNTEFIVQGATPADGVEAAQLPVVGTVYDAFNLGNGWANVYTATPDVVAADGTVTSGTVTDTLVTPFGNMSLDALFGGINLANPLDPGEAFTGLQAGDDSFGEDAFSLGGYVFDPFTTTNGVSAEGFHVIPALIGAAPLLNLGGATVGLGTSNPPINFSPQDFDVYGGSDDSDLGTIRTSVNVSELLGFTNTEFTVQSVTAADDIDASALPAVGTVYDVFNLGGGWQNIYIATPGEDGTITDTLVTPFGNVDLSSLFGGFNAAGLLDPGDAFTGLDDAASAAAGSFDLFDPGSWF
;
A
#
# COMPACT_ATOMS: atom_id res chain seq x y z
N MET A 1 -34.19 -9.08 -28.99
CA MET A 1 -33.79 -9.89 -30.17
C MET A 1 -32.55 -9.20 -30.71
N GLN A 2 -31.33 -9.61 -30.41
CA GLN A 2 -30.75 -10.96 -30.43
C GLN A 2 -29.66 -11.01 -29.35
N ALA A 3 -29.71 -12.00 -28.47
CA ALA A 3 -28.73 -12.20 -27.40
C ALA A 3 -27.51 -12.96 -27.96
N ALA A 4 -26.30 -12.50 -27.62
CA ALA A 4 -25.08 -13.26 -27.80
C ALA A 4 -24.56 -13.64 -26.40
N VAL A 5 -24.86 -14.87 -26.03
CA VAL A 5 -24.27 -15.58 -24.89
C VAL A 5 -22.86 -15.98 -25.30
N ILE A 6 -21.83 -15.44 -24.65
CA ILE A 6 -20.48 -16.03 -24.69
C ILE A 6 -20.37 -16.90 -23.44
N ALA A 7 -20.44 -18.21 -23.65
CA ALA A 7 -20.20 -19.21 -22.63
C ALA A 7 -18.71 -19.23 -22.30
N ALA A 8 -18.35 -18.80 -21.09
CA ALA A 8 -17.08 -19.13 -20.48
C ALA A 8 -17.02 -20.65 -20.30
N THR A 9 -16.24 -21.32 -21.14
CA THR A 9 -15.92 -22.73 -20.94
C THR A 9 -14.79 -22.76 -19.92
N ALA A 10 -15.13 -23.16 -18.70
CA ALA A 10 -14.17 -23.56 -17.68
C ALA A 10 -13.32 -24.72 -18.22
N GLY A 11 -12.13 -24.38 -18.70
CA GLY A 11 -11.05 -25.30 -19.01
C GLY A 11 -9.91 -24.98 -18.08
N GLY A 12 -9.90 -25.63 -16.92
CA GLY A 12 -8.74 -25.65 -16.04
C GLY A 12 -7.51 -26.12 -16.81
N GLY A 13 -6.48 -25.29 -16.81
CA GLY A 13 -5.23 -25.52 -17.53
C GLY A 13 -4.11 -24.84 -16.78
N LEU A 14 -3.63 -25.55 -15.76
CA LEU A 14 -2.28 -25.47 -15.19
C LEU A 14 -1.33 -24.50 -15.91
N LEU A 15 -1.17 -23.29 -15.36
CA LEU A 15 0.14 -22.65 -15.33
C LEU A 15 0.87 -23.22 -14.12
N THR A 16 1.23 -24.50 -14.22
CA THR A 16 2.37 -25.03 -13.46
C THR A 16 3.55 -24.18 -13.89
N ALA A 17 4.18 -23.50 -12.93
CA ALA A 17 5.56 -23.06 -13.06
C ALA A 17 6.35 -24.21 -13.72
N ALA A 18 7.06 -23.90 -14.79
CA ALA A 18 7.92 -24.86 -15.43
C ALA A 18 9.05 -25.18 -14.44
N PHE A 19 8.86 -26.26 -13.67
CA PHE A 19 9.88 -26.84 -12.80
C PHE A 19 11.11 -27.19 -13.63
N LEU A 20 12.12 -26.33 -13.61
CA LEU A 20 13.48 -26.74 -13.90
C LEU A 20 14.04 -27.25 -12.56
N GLN A 21 13.98 -28.58 -12.35
CA GLN A 21 14.79 -29.23 -11.34
C GLN A 21 16.27 -29.02 -11.73
N ALA A 22 16.88 -27.97 -11.21
CA ALA A 22 18.31 -27.91 -11.08
C ALA A 22 18.70 -29.01 -10.09
N ALA A 23 19.48 -29.98 -10.55
CA ALA A 23 20.10 -30.93 -9.64
C ALA A 23 20.95 -30.14 -8.66
N ILE A 24 20.63 -30.23 -7.36
CA ILE A 24 21.41 -29.63 -6.26
C ILE A 24 22.79 -30.31 -6.27
N GLY A 25 23.70 -29.76 -7.08
CA GLY A 25 25.13 -29.94 -6.87
C GLY A 25 25.46 -29.28 -5.54
N VAL A 26 26.34 -29.89 -4.76
CA VAL A 26 26.86 -29.34 -3.50
C VAL A 26 27.65 -28.05 -3.79
N ALA A 27 26.96 -26.97 -4.10
CA ALA A 27 27.50 -25.63 -4.25
C ALA A 27 27.41 -24.94 -2.88
N ALA A 28 28.41 -24.12 -2.57
CA ALA A 28 28.31 -23.20 -1.44
C ALA A 28 27.28 -22.11 -1.78
N PRO A 29 26.70 -21.45 -0.76
CA PRO A 29 25.85 -20.29 -0.98
C PRO A 29 26.53 -19.27 -1.91
N GLY A 30 25.75 -18.64 -2.79
CA GLY A 30 26.22 -17.63 -3.71
C GLY A 30 26.56 -16.28 -3.05
N GLU A 31 26.95 -15.30 -3.88
CA GLU A 31 27.41 -13.99 -3.41
C GLU A 31 26.28 -13.13 -2.82
N ASP A 32 25.05 -13.32 -3.28
CA ASP A 32 23.86 -12.58 -2.82
C ASP A 32 23.14 -13.28 -1.66
N ALA A 33 23.73 -14.34 -1.12
CA ALA A 33 23.15 -15.10 -0.01
C ALA A 33 23.23 -14.31 1.31
N PHE A 34 22.22 -14.50 2.16
CA PHE A 34 22.13 -13.86 3.47
C PHE A 34 21.65 -14.86 4.54
N THR A 35 21.96 -14.61 5.81
CA THR A 35 21.65 -15.54 6.89
C THR A 35 20.68 -14.95 7.92
N ILE A 36 19.58 -15.67 8.16
CA ILE A 36 18.61 -15.37 9.23
C ILE A 36 18.51 -16.59 10.14
N ASP A 37 18.70 -16.39 11.45
CA ASP A 37 18.62 -17.45 12.48
C ASP A 37 19.40 -18.74 12.15
N GLY A 38 20.57 -18.57 11.51
CA GLY A 38 21.46 -19.68 11.14
C GLY A 38 21.05 -20.46 9.89
N THR A 39 19.97 -20.06 9.22
CA THR A 39 19.61 -20.53 7.88
C THR A 39 20.08 -19.51 6.86
N THR A 40 20.88 -19.95 5.89
CA THR A 40 21.33 -19.11 4.79
C THR A 40 20.37 -19.28 3.61
N PHE A 41 19.86 -18.15 3.12
CA PHE A 41 18.96 -18.03 1.99
C PHE A 41 19.76 -17.55 0.79
N ASP A 42 19.67 -18.29 -0.31
CA ASP A 42 20.43 -18.04 -1.52
C ASP A 42 19.47 -17.77 -2.69
N PRO A 43 19.31 -16.50 -3.13
CA PRO A 43 18.29 -16.13 -4.10
C PRO A 43 18.62 -16.66 -5.50
N THR A 44 17.60 -17.21 -6.16
CA THR A 44 17.66 -17.64 -7.56
C THR A 44 16.63 -16.88 -8.39
N SER A 45 17.11 -16.07 -9.33
CA SER A 45 16.28 -15.31 -10.27
C SER A 45 15.47 -16.22 -11.19
N ALA A 46 14.38 -15.69 -11.75
CA ALA A 46 13.46 -16.44 -12.61
C ALA A 46 14.10 -17.02 -13.89
N ASP A 47 15.25 -16.50 -14.33
CA ASP A 47 16.01 -17.04 -15.45
C ASP A 47 16.94 -18.20 -15.06
N GLY A 48 16.98 -18.55 -13.77
CA GLY A 48 17.81 -19.58 -13.16
C GLY A 48 19.22 -19.11 -12.79
N GLY A 49 19.50 -17.80 -12.89
CA GLY A 49 20.72 -17.17 -12.43
C GLY A 49 20.74 -16.90 -10.93
N GLN A 50 21.93 -16.71 -10.39
CA GLN A 50 22.17 -16.21 -9.03
C GLN A 50 21.63 -14.77 -8.89
N GLY A 51 20.91 -14.49 -7.80
CA GLY A 51 20.49 -13.12 -7.44
C GLY A 51 18.97 -12.95 -7.35
N PHE A 52 18.55 -11.73 -7.05
CA PHE A 52 17.15 -11.34 -6.88
C PHE A 52 16.51 -10.92 -8.20
N ASP A 53 15.21 -11.20 -8.35
CA ASP A 53 14.40 -10.59 -9.40
C ASP A 53 13.99 -9.16 -9.02
N LEU A 54 14.22 -8.21 -9.91
CA LEU A 54 13.83 -6.81 -9.68
C LEU A 54 12.31 -6.64 -9.72
N VAL A 55 11.79 -5.79 -8.83
CA VAL A 55 10.36 -5.61 -8.60
C VAL A 55 9.88 -4.27 -9.15
N GLY A 56 8.81 -4.30 -9.96
CA GLY A 56 8.15 -3.08 -10.42
C GLY A 56 7.43 -2.37 -9.28
N PRO A 57 7.52 -1.02 -9.20
CA PRO A 57 6.80 -0.29 -8.18
C PRO A 57 5.28 -0.36 -8.40
N LEU A 58 4.55 -0.68 -7.33
CA LEU A 58 3.09 -0.69 -7.28
C LEU A 58 2.55 0.71 -6.98
N SER A 59 3.09 1.36 -5.94
CA SER A 59 2.73 2.71 -5.50
C SER A 59 3.99 3.45 -5.06
N LEU A 60 4.07 4.73 -5.42
CA LEU A 60 5.21 5.59 -5.16
C LEU A 60 4.77 6.90 -4.50
N ALA A 61 5.50 7.29 -3.46
CA ALA A 61 5.53 8.63 -2.87
C ALA A 61 6.98 8.98 -2.47
N PRO A 62 7.91 9.08 -3.45
CA PRO A 62 9.32 9.36 -3.21
C PRO A 62 9.55 10.62 -2.37
N PRO A 63 10.61 10.67 -1.54
CA PRO A 63 11.41 9.55 -1.05
C PRO A 63 10.79 8.86 0.19
N LEU A 64 9.54 9.22 0.55
CA LEU A 64 8.90 8.78 1.78
C LEU A 64 8.52 7.31 1.74
N LEU A 65 7.90 6.87 0.65
CA LEU A 65 7.39 5.51 0.49
C LEU A 65 7.56 5.04 -0.95
N ALA A 66 8.10 3.83 -1.10
CA ALA A 66 7.94 3.03 -2.30
C ALA A 66 7.44 1.65 -1.89
N LEU A 67 6.48 1.11 -2.63
CA LEU A 67 5.93 -0.23 -2.42
C LEU A 67 5.92 -0.96 -3.76
N GLY A 68 6.39 -2.20 -3.78
CA GLY A 68 6.30 -3.11 -4.91
C GLY A 68 6.13 -4.56 -4.44
N GLY A 69 5.69 -5.43 -5.36
CA GLY A 69 5.40 -6.82 -5.05
C GLY A 69 4.09 -6.99 -4.31
N GLY A 70 4.03 -7.96 -3.39
CA GLY A 70 2.82 -8.29 -2.64
C GLY A 70 1.84 -9.15 -3.45
N LYS A 71 0.56 -9.09 -3.08
CA LYS A 71 -0.52 -9.81 -3.77
C LYS A 71 -1.51 -8.85 -4.38
N ALA A 72 -1.88 -9.06 -5.64
CA ALA A 72 -3.04 -8.42 -6.26
C ALA A 72 -4.27 -9.31 -6.20
N LEU A 73 -5.45 -8.72 -6.02
CA LEU A 73 -6.74 -9.41 -6.00
C LEU A 73 -6.82 -10.56 -4.97
N GLY A 74 -5.99 -10.52 -3.92
CA GLY A 74 -5.85 -11.57 -2.91
C GLY A 74 -5.22 -12.89 -3.40
N VAL A 75 -5.00 -13.07 -4.72
CA VAL A 75 -4.62 -14.37 -5.30
C VAL A 75 -3.40 -14.34 -6.22
N LEU A 76 -3.05 -13.17 -6.76
CA LEU A 76 -1.98 -13.04 -7.73
C LEU A 76 -0.70 -12.54 -7.05
N ASN A 77 0.31 -13.41 -6.96
CA ASN A 77 1.64 -13.06 -6.50
C ASN A 77 2.32 -12.14 -7.53
N LEU A 78 2.75 -10.94 -7.09
CA LEU A 78 3.34 -9.93 -7.97
C LEU A 78 4.87 -9.97 -8.03
N ALA A 79 5.52 -10.56 -7.03
CA ALA A 79 6.97 -10.69 -6.96
C ALA A 79 7.36 -12.08 -6.44
N PRO A 80 7.16 -13.15 -7.25
CA PRO A 80 7.63 -14.48 -6.88
C PRO A 80 9.16 -14.53 -6.88
N GLN A 81 9.74 -15.17 -5.88
CA GLN A 81 11.18 -15.39 -5.74
C GLN A 81 11.41 -16.82 -5.24
N SER A 82 12.49 -17.46 -5.69
CA SER A 82 12.93 -18.76 -5.15
C SER A 82 14.23 -18.60 -4.37
N PHE A 83 14.38 -19.37 -3.30
CA PHE A 83 15.62 -19.44 -2.51
C PHE A 83 16.07 -20.88 -2.33
N ASP A 84 17.36 -21.13 -2.52
CA ASP A 84 18.02 -22.32 -2.01
C ASP A 84 18.42 -22.09 -0.55
N LEU A 85 18.18 -23.08 0.31
CA LEU A 85 18.40 -22.98 1.75
C LEU A 85 19.60 -23.81 2.19
N TYR A 86 20.42 -23.25 3.08
CA TYR A 86 21.61 -23.90 3.61
C TYR A 86 21.73 -23.75 5.13
N ASN A 87 22.36 -24.74 5.76
CA ASN A 87 22.95 -24.62 7.09
C ASN A 87 24.48 -24.60 6.95
N GLY A 88 25.05 -23.40 7.00
CA GLY A 88 26.43 -23.16 6.59
C GLY A 88 26.64 -23.50 5.11
N THR A 89 27.28 -24.63 4.83
CA THR A 89 27.51 -25.13 3.45
C THR A 89 26.69 -26.38 3.11
N THR A 90 25.81 -26.81 4.02
CA THR A 90 24.98 -28.00 3.83
C THR A 90 23.63 -27.57 3.26
N ALA A 91 23.29 -28.04 2.06
CA ALA A 91 21.98 -27.78 1.46
C ALA A 91 20.86 -28.42 2.29
N LEU A 92 19.80 -27.65 2.54
CA LEU A 92 18.58 -28.07 3.24
C LEU A 92 17.44 -28.34 2.25
N GLY A 93 17.37 -27.60 1.15
CA GLY A 93 16.29 -27.66 0.18
C GLY A 93 16.09 -26.31 -0.49
N SER A 94 14.91 -26.07 -1.04
CA SER A 94 14.51 -24.78 -1.61
C SER A 94 13.13 -24.36 -1.11
N ILE A 95 12.83 -23.07 -1.23
CA ILE A 95 11.51 -22.50 -0.99
C ILE A 95 11.11 -21.59 -2.14
N ASP A 96 9.81 -21.55 -2.42
CA ASP A 96 9.21 -20.55 -3.28
C ASP A 96 8.48 -19.53 -2.41
N THR A 97 8.64 -18.25 -2.72
CA THR A 97 8.11 -17.14 -1.92
C THR A 97 7.38 -16.13 -2.79
N ASN A 98 6.71 -15.18 -2.13
CA ASN A 98 6.30 -13.93 -2.75
C ASN A 98 6.76 -12.76 -1.88
N GLU A 99 7.42 -11.80 -2.51
CA GLU A 99 8.10 -10.69 -1.85
C GLU A 99 7.24 -9.43 -1.83
N THR A 100 7.47 -8.57 -0.84
CA THR A 100 7.07 -7.17 -0.79
C THR A 100 8.34 -6.36 -0.60
N VAL A 101 8.69 -5.56 -1.59
CA VAL A 101 9.87 -4.68 -1.55
C VAL A 101 9.39 -3.27 -1.29
N SER A 102 10.03 -2.61 -0.35
CA SER A 102 9.64 -1.27 0.04
C SER A 102 10.82 -0.41 0.42
N TYR A 103 10.67 0.90 0.24
CA TYR A 103 11.60 1.88 0.78
C TYR A 103 10.81 2.84 1.66
N LEU A 104 11.23 2.96 2.92
CA LEU A 104 10.65 3.88 3.88
C LEU A 104 11.69 4.95 4.21
N PHE A 105 11.42 6.21 3.83
CA PHE A 105 12.39 7.30 3.88
C PHE A 105 13.72 6.95 3.16
N GLY A 106 13.62 6.26 2.02
CA GLY A 106 14.76 5.79 1.24
C GLY A 106 15.55 4.62 1.86
N LEU A 107 15.11 4.06 2.98
CA LEU A 107 15.72 2.88 3.59
C LEU A 107 15.05 1.59 3.08
N PRO A 108 15.81 0.60 2.58
CA PRO A 108 15.24 -0.58 1.94
C PRO A 108 14.73 -1.60 2.94
N ASN A 109 13.61 -2.22 2.60
CA ASN A 109 12.97 -3.30 3.33
C ASN A 109 12.44 -4.36 2.38
N THR A 110 12.69 -5.62 2.71
CA THR A 110 12.16 -6.77 1.96
C THR A 110 11.49 -7.74 2.91
N ALA A 111 10.19 -7.91 2.73
CA ALA A 111 9.41 -8.99 3.33
C ALA A 111 9.19 -10.09 2.30
N PHE A 112 9.22 -11.36 2.70
CA PHE A 112 8.81 -12.46 1.84
C PHE A 112 8.00 -13.50 2.61
N THR A 113 6.93 -13.97 1.97
CA THR A 113 6.07 -15.03 2.49
C THR A 113 6.39 -16.35 1.80
N VAL A 114 6.67 -17.39 2.56
CA VAL A 114 6.90 -18.75 2.06
C VAL A 114 5.59 -19.30 1.48
N LEU A 115 5.61 -19.72 0.22
CA LEU A 115 4.45 -20.30 -0.47
C LEU A 115 4.52 -21.83 -0.48
N ASP A 116 5.70 -22.38 -0.77
CA ASP A 116 5.96 -23.81 -0.80
C ASP A 116 7.42 -24.10 -0.44
N SER A 117 7.71 -25.36 -0.09
CA SER A 117 9.04 -25.81 0.33
C SER A 117 9.36 -27.20 -0.22
N ALA A 118 10.61 -27.40 -0.64
CA ALA A 118 11.09 -28.66 -1.20
C ALA A 118 12.38 -29.10 -0.51
N PRO A 119 12.36 -30.13 0.36
CA PRO A 119 13.56 -30.60 1.05
C PRO A 119 14.54 -31.27 0.09
N ALA A 120 15.83 -31.08 0.36
CA ALA A 120 16.89 -31.81 -0.31
C ALA A 120 16.84 -33.30 0.05
N ASP A 121 17.48 -34.14 -0.78
CA ASP A 121 17.51 -35.59 -0.56
C ASP A 121 18.06 -35.95 0.83
N GLY A 122 17.22 -36.62 1.63
CA GLY A 122 17.58 -37.06 2.98
C GLY A 122 17.45 -36.00 4.08
N VAL A 123 16.94 -34.81 3.75
CA VAL A 123 16.54 -33.77 4.72
C VAL A 123 15.06 -33.96 5.08
N ASP A 124 14.72 -33.75 6.35
CA ASP A 124 13.32 -33.81 6.82
C ASP A 124 12.61 -32.50 6.43
N ALA A 125 11.42 -32.57 5.85
CA ALA A 125 10.64 -31.38 5.48
C ALA A 125 10.41 -30.44 6.68
N SER A 126 10.37 -30.99 7.90
CA SER A 126 10.19 -30.17 9.12
C SER A 126 11.37 -29.27 9.45
N THR A 127 12.51 -29.38 8.76
CA THR A 127 13.64 -28.46 8.92
C THR A 127 13.55 -27.23 8.04
N LEU A 128 12.61 -27.22 7.09
CA LEU A 128 12.35 -26.07 6.23
C LEU A 128 11.27 -25.17 6.86
N PRO A 129 11.24 -23.88 6.48
CA PRO A 129 10.15 -22.98 6.83
C PRO A 129 8.80 -23.56 6.38
N VAL A 130 7.77 -23.39 7.20
CA VAL A 130 6.40 -23.80 6.84
C VAL A 130 5.78 -22.80 5.86
N ALA A 131 4.89 -23.27 4.99
CA ALA A 131 4.14 -22.39 4.11
C ALA A 131 3.32 -21.38 4.93
N GLY A 132 3.38 -20.11 4.54
CA GLY A 132 2.82 -18.96 5.25
C GLY A 132 3.81 -18.25 6.17
N THR A 133 4.99 -18.82 6.47
CA THR A 133 6.00 -18.11 7.26
C THR A 133 6.42 -16.83 6.56
N VAL A 134 6.46 -15.73 7.30
CA VAL A 134 6.92 -14.42 6.83
C VAL A 134 8.29 -14.15 7.43
N TYR A 135 9.22 -13.76 6.57
CA TYR A 135 10.49 -13.16 6.93
C TYR A 135 10.49 -11.72 6.46
N ASP A 136 11.06 -10.83 7.25
CA ASP A 136 11.25 -9.44 6.87
C ASP A 136 12.58 -8.93 7.40
N VAL A 137 13.27 -8.16 6.57
CA VAL A 137 14.50 -7.46 6.94
C VAL A 137 14.36 -6.01 6.54
N PHE A 138 14.35 -5.13 7.55
CA PHE A 138 14.43 -3.70 7.35
C PHE A 138 15.86 -3.22 7.59
N ASN A 139 16.52 -2.73 6.55
CA ASN A 139 17.86 -2.13 6.67
C ASN A 139 17.75 -0.67 7.13
N LEU A 140 18.08 -0.43 8.39
CA LEU A 140 18.07 0.92 8.98
C LEU A 140 19.34 1.72 8.67
N GLY A 141 20.26 1.14 7.89
CA GLY A 141 21.56 1.71 7.55
C GLY A 141 22.59 1.61 8.67
N GLY A 142 23.86 1.84 8.33
CA GLY A 142 24.96 1.89 9.32
C GLY A 142 25.21 0.57 10.08
N GLY A 143 24.74 -0.56 9.55
CA GLY A 143 24.82 -1.88 10.19
C GLY A 143 23.71 -2.17 11.19
N PHE A 144 22.64 -1.38 11.20
CA PHE A 144 21.43 -1.63 11.98
C PHE A 144 20.35 -2.28 11.10
N TYR A 145 19.74 -3.36 11.58
CA TYR A 145 18.66 -4.05 10.89
C TYR A 145 17.55 -4.40 11.87
N ASN A 146 16.31 -4.35 11.42
CA ASN A 146 15.21 -5.05 12.08
C ASN A 146 14.96 -6.35 11.31
N VAL A 147 15.02 -7.48 12.00
CA VAL A 147 14.77 -8.80 11.40
C VAL A 147 13.55 -9.39 12.08
N TYR A 148 12.47 -9.50 11.32
CA TYR A 148 11.19 -10.01 11.79
C TYR A 148 10.89 -11.37 11.15
N ILE A 149 10.40 -12.30 11.96
CA ILE A 149 10.02 -13.65 11.54
C ILE A 149 8.69 -13.98 12.19
N ALA A 150 7.72 -14.41 11.39
CA ALA A 150 6.44 -14.88 11.89
C ALA A 150 6.04 -16.20 11.26
N THR A 151 5.62 -17.14 12.08
CA THR A 151 5.06 -18.42 11.60
C THR A 151 3.53 -18.39 11.71
N PRO A 152 2.81 -18.99 10.75
CA PRO A 152 1.35 -18.96 10.72
C PRO A 152 0.72 -19.89 11.78
N GLY A 153 -0.54 -19.63 12.11
CA GLY A 153 -1.39 -20.48 12.95
C GLY A 153 -1.68 -19.91 14.35
N GLU A 154 -2.55 -20.59 15.09
CA GLU A 154 -2.95 -20.24 16.46
C GLU A 154 -1.77 -20.26 17.44
N ASP A 155 -0.88 -21.25 17.28
CA ASP A 155 0.39 -21.38 18.02
C ASP A 155 1.57 -20.73 17.28
N GLY A 156 1.30 -19.86 16.30
CA GLY A 156 2.32 -19.17 15.52
C GLY A 156 3.19 -18.29 16.41
N THR A 157 4.51 -18.32 16.19
CA THR A 157 5.47 -17.46 16.89
C THR A 157 5.81 -16.23 16.08
N VAL A 158 6.04 -15.12 16.80
CA VAL A 158 6.62 -13.89 16.25
C VAL A 158 7.97 -13.69 16.93
N THR A 159 9.00 -13.47 16.13
CA THR A 159 10.33 -13.06 16.58
C THR A 159 10.69 -11.77 15.88
N ASP A 160 11.06 -10.76 16.66
CA ASP A 160 11.52 -9.48 16.15
C ASP A 160 12.85 -9.13 16.81
N THR A 161 13.89 -8.97 16.01
CA THR A 161 15.25 -8.72 16.49
C THR A 161 15.81 -7.45 15.86
N LEU A 162 16.16 -6.48 16.70
CA LEU A 162 17.02 -5.37 16.29
C LEU A 162 18.47 -5.85 16.32
N VAL A 163 19.03 -6.07 15.13
CA VAL A 163 20.45 -6.37 14.92
C VAL A 163 21.22 -5.05 14.92
N THR A 164 22.29 -4.99 15.72
CA THR A 164 23.17 -3.81 15.76
C THR A 164 24.63 -4.24 15.74
N PRO A 165 25.57 -3.35 15.36
CA PRO A 165 27.00 -3.63 15.43
C PRO A 165 27.52 -3.94 16.85
N PHE A 166 26.71 -3.68 17.88
CA PHE A 166 27.07 -3.82 19.29
C PHE A 166 26.27 -4.91 20.02
N GLY A 167 25.52 -5.74 19.30
CA GLY A 167 24.68 -6.78 19.89
C GLY A 167 23.22 -6.71 19.46
N ASN A 168 22.52 -7.84 19.56
CA ASN A 168 21.12 -7.96 19.15
C ASN A 168 20.18 -7.67 20.33
N THR A 169 19.05 -7.02 20.05
CA THR A 169 17.98 -6.77 21.02
C THR A 169 16.70 -7.44 20.56
N ASP A 170 16.11 -8.27 21.42
CA ASP A 170 14.80 -8.89 21.19
C ASP A 170 13.67 -7.86 21.42
N LEU A 171 12.92 -7.59 20.37
CA LEU A 171 11.76 -6.69 20.33
C LEU A 171 10.43 -7.45 20.23
N SER A 172 10.44 -8.79 20.22
CA SER A 172 9.25 -9.64 19.99
C SER A 172 8.08 -9.29 20.91
N SER A 173 8.37 -8.93 22.17
CA SER A 173 7.34 -8.54 23.14
C SER A 173 6.61 -7.23 22.81
N LEU A 174 7.21 -6.34 22.03
CA LEU A 174 6.60 -5.06 21.63
C LEU A 174 5.52 -5.27 20.56
N PHE A 175 5.69 -6.28 19.70
CA PHE A 175 4.81 -6.56 18.57
C PHE A 175 4.18 -7.95 18.61
N ALA A 176 4.10 -8.57 19.78
CA ALA A 176 3.54 -9.92 19.94
C ALA A 176 2.07 -10.05 19.47
N GLY A 177 1.33 -8.93 19.40
CA GLY A 177 -0.03 -8.88 18.86
C GLY A 177 -0.10 -8.83 17.33
N MET A 178 1.02 -8.62 16.64
CA MET A 178 1.09 -8.55 15.18
C MET A 178 1.83 -9.77 14.65
N ASN A 179 1.07 -10.75 14.16
CA ASN A 179 1.62 -11.89 13.41
C ASN A 179 1.30 -11.69 11.93
N ALA A 180 2.27 -11.21 11.15
CA ALA A 180 2.09 -10.93 9.72
C ALA A 180 1.87 -12.19 8.86
N ALA A 181 2.17 -13.38 9.39
CA ALA A 181 1.87 -14.66 8.75
C ALA A 181 0.40 -15.08 8.89
N ASN A 182 -0.36 -14.43 9.79
CA ASN A 182 -1.79 -14.66 9.94
C ASN A 182 -2.60 -13.61 9.16
N PRO A 183 -3.79 -13.97 8.64
CA PRO A 183 -4.72 -12.99 8.09
C PRO A 183 -5.08 -11.91 9.12
N LEU A 184 -5.27 -10.69 8.63
CA LEU A 184 -5.70 -9.54 9.43
C LEU A 184 -7.14 -9.75 9.93
N GLN A 185 -7.42 -9.30 11.15
CA GLN A 185 -8.71 -9.48 11.83
C GLN A 185 -9.41 -8.12 11.98
N PRO A 186 -10.37 -7.77 11.10
CA PRO A 186 -11.01 -6.45 11.15
C PRO A 186 -11.72 -6.18 12.48
N GLY A 187 -12.24 -7.22 13.14
CA GLY A 187 -12.95 -7.09 14.42
C GLY A 187 -12.10 -6.51 15.56
N ASP A 188 -10.77 -6.67 15.49
CA ASP A 188 -9.86 -6.21 16.54
C ASP A 188 -9.86 -4.68 16.67
N ALA A 189 -10.14 -3.95 15.58
CA ALA A 189 -10.27 -2.49 15.58
C ALA A 189 -11.45 -1.99 16.44
N PHE A 190 -12.52 -2.76 16.54
CA PHE A 190 -13.79 -2.34 17.15
C PHE A 190 -13.93 -2.75 18.62
N ALA A 191 -12.87 -3.30 19.24
CA ALA A 191 -12.92 -3.80 20.62
C ALA A 191 -13.41 -2.75 21.64
N ALA A 192 -13.05 -1.46 21.45
CA ALA A 192 -13.51 -0.37 22.33
C ALA A 192 -14.97 0.08 22.06
N LEU A 193 -15.58 -0.39 20.97
CA LEU A 193 -16.89 0.04 20.46
C LEU A 193 -17.96 -1.06 20.54
N GLN A 194 -17.65 -2.21 21.14
CA GLN A 194 -18.55 -3.36 21.21
C GLN A 194 -19.90 -2.97 21.81
N ALA A 195 -20.96 -3.27 21.06
CA ALA A 195 -22.35 -3.12 21.43
C ALA A 195 -23.12 -4.46 21.38
N GLY A 196 -22.41 -5.53 21.03
CA GLY A 196 -22.92 -6.88 20.85
C GLY A 196 -23.71 -7.40 22.04
N ASN A 197 -24.75 -8.15 21.71
CA ASN A 197 -25.57 -8.90 22.66
C ASN A 197 -26.40 -9.94 21.90
N SER A 198 -27.06 -10.82 22.65
CA SER A 198 -27.86 -11.93 22.10
C SER A 198 -29.00 -11.55 21.14
N SER A 199 -29.29 -10.27 20.90
CA SER A 199 -30.36 -9.80 20.00
C SER A 199 -29.89 -9.11 18.72
N ILE A 200 -28.61 -8.74 18.59
CA ILE A 200 -28.07 -8.00 17.43
C ILE A 200 -26.70 -8.50 16.95
N GLY A 201 -26.26 -9.68 17.42
CA GLY A 201 -24.93 -10.22 17.12
C GLY A 201 -23.91 -9.99 18.23
N ASP A 202 -22.97 -10.93 18.37
CA ASP A 202 -21.91 -10.86 19.40
C ASP A 202 -20.78 -9.92 18.97
N ASP A 203 -20.53 -9.80 17.66
CA ASP A 203 -19.49 -8.95 17.06
C ASP A 203 -19.97 -7.54 16.71
N ALA A 204 -21.22 -7.19 17.04
CA ALA A 204 -21.79 -5.90 16.72
C ALA A 204 -21.12 -4.74 17.48
N PHE A 205 -20.96 -3.60 16.80
CA PHE A 205 -20.31 -2.39 17.32
C PHE A 205 -21.05 -1.12 16.89
N SER A 206 -20.88 -0.02 17.63
CA SER A 206 -21.61 1.22 17.35
C SER A 206 -20.68 2.37 16.97
N ILE A 207 -21.04 3.06 15.87
CA ILE A 207 -20.42 4.33 15.45
C ILE A 207 -21.53 5.34 15.19
N GLY A 208 -21.48 6.48 15.87
CA GLY A 208 -22.51 7.52 15.79
C GLY A 208 -23.90 6.99 16.18
N ASN A 209 -24.85 7.07 15.25
CA ASN A 209 -26.24 6.65 15.47
C ASN A 209 -26.53 5.21 15.00
N TYR A 210 -25.54 4.55 14.40
CA TYR A 210 -25.68 3.22 13.84
C TYR A 210 -24.98 2.18 14.70
N THR A 211 -25.55 0.99 14.72
CA THR A 211 -24.88 -0.23 15.15
C THR A 211 -24.76 -1.15 13.95
N PHE A 212 -23.55 -1.64 13.73
CA PHE A 212 -23.18 -2.51 12.62
C PHE A 212 -22.94 -3.91 13.18
N ASP A 213 -23.55 -4.89 12.54
CA ASP A 213 -23.40 -6.30 12.88
C ASP A 213 -22.81 -7.05 11.68
N PRO A 214 -21.53 -7.45 11.72
CA PRO A 214 -20.83 -8.04 10.59
C PRO A 214 -21.31 -9.46 10.30
N PHE A 215 -21.52 -9.76 9.02
CA PHE A 215 -21.73 -11.13 8.57
C PHE A 215 -21.17 -11.36 7.16
N THR A 216 -20.94 -12.61 6.82
CA THR A 216 -20.52 -13.02 5.47
C THR A 216 -21.52 -14.00 4.88
N THR A 217 -21.85 -13.85 3.60
CA THR A 217 -22.70 -14.82 2.89
C THR A 217 -21.90 -15.54 1.82
N SER A 218 -21.65 -16.82 2.04
CA SER A 218 -20.95 -17.69 1.08
C SER A 218 -21.80 -18.92 0.77
N ASP A 219 -21.96 -19.23 -0.52
CA ASP A 219 -22.80 -20.34 -1.01
C ASP A 219 -24.23 -20.37 -0.43
N GLY A 220 -24.79 -19.19 -0.17
CA GLY A 220 -26.12 -19.02 0.43
C GLY A 220 -26.20 -19.31 1.93
N THR A 221 -25.07 -19.54 2.59
CA THR A 221 -24.95 -19.65 4.04
C THR A 221 -24.42 -18.36 4.61
N THR A 222 -25.17 -17.76 5.53
CA THR A 222 -24.73 -16.59 6.29
C THR A 222 -23.98 -17.05 7.54
N THR A 223 -22.76 -16.54 7.71
CA THR A 223 -21.93 -16.76 8.89
C THR A 223 -21.79 -15.42 9.61
N GLU A 224 -22.09 -15.44 10.90
CA GLU A 224 -21.92 -14.29 11.79
C GLU A 224 -20.44 -13.95 11.96
N GLY A 225 -20.14 -12.65 12.07
CA GLY A 225 -18.82 -12.13 12.37
C GLY A 225 -18.08 -11.60 11.15
N PHE A 226 -16.87 -11.10 11.41
CA PHE A 226 -15.97 -10.59 10.40
C PHE A 226 -15.33 -11.72 9.58
N ALA A 227 -15.19 -11.52 8.27
CA ALA A 227 -14.24 -12.29 7.48
C ALA A 227 -12.80 -11.81 7.75
N PRO A 228 -11.85 -12.73 7.95
CA PRO A 228 -10.43 -12.39 7.92
C PRO A 228 -10.01 -11.79 6.58
N VAL A 229 -9.01 -10.92 6.60
CA VAL A 229 -8.51 -10.20 5.43
C VAL A 229 -7.07 -10.60 5.14
N ASP A 230 -6.81 -11.04 3.91
CA ASP A 230 -5.46 -11.38 3.47
C ASP A 230 -4.59 -10.11 3.37
N SER A 231 -3.31 -10.25 3.73
CA SER A 231 -2.31 -9.20 3.52
C SER A 231 -2.04 -9.00 2.03
N LEU A 232 -2.10 -7.75 1.58
CA LEU A 232 -1.66 -7.32 0.25
C LEU A 232 -0.16 -7.02 0.22
N ALA A 233 0.31 -6.27 1.22
CA ALA A 233 1.70 -5.80 1.33
C ALA A 233 2.03 -5.60 2.81
N SER A 234 3.25 -5.95 3.22
CA SER A 234 3.68 -5.80 4.62
C SER A 234 5.14 -5.35 4.71
N ILE A 235 5.39 -4.52 5.71
CA ILE A 235 6.69 -4.08 6.25
C ILE A 235 6.64 -4.38 7.77
N PRO A 236 6.50 -5.65 8.18
CA PRO A 236 6.31 -5.96 9.59
C PRO A 236 7.57 -5.65 10.40
N PRO A 237 7.45 -5.28 11.69
CA PRO A 237 6.20 -5.08 12.43
C PRO A 237 5.62 -3.67 12.29
N LEU A 238 6.13 -2.86 11.36
CA LEU A 238 5.74 -1.44 11.23
C LEU A 238 4.38 -1.28 10.56
N LEU A 239 4.17 -1.99 9.45
CA LEU A 239 3.00 -1.86 8.60
C LEU A 239 2.57 -3.21 8.03
N ASN A 240 1.29 -3.51 8.06
CA ASN A 240 0.69 -4.58 7.28
C ASN A 240 -0.64 -4.08 6.71
N LEU A 241 -0.78 -4.14 5.39
CA LEU A 241 -1.92 -3.64 4.64
C LEU A 241 -2.71 -4.82 4.08
N GLY A 242 -4.02 -4.82 4.27
CA GLY A 242 -4.93 -5.76 3.63
C GLY A 242 -6.24 -5.10 3.24
N GLY A 243 -7.00 -5.78 2.40
CA GLY A 243 -8.24 -5.24 1.84
C GLY A 243 -7.98 -4.56 0.51
N GLY A 244 -8.46 -3.35 0.33
CA GLY A 244 -8.31 -2.51 -0.84
C GLY A 244 -9.39 -2.70 -1.89
N GLN A 245 -9.40 -1.82 -2.88
CA GLN A 245 -10.35 -1.83 -3.98
C GLN A 245 -9.71 -1.28 -5.27
N LEU A 246 -10.21 -1.70 -6.43
CA LEU A 246 -9.57 -1.33 -7.69
C LEU A 246 -10.57 -0.98 -8.79
N THR A 247 -10.24 0.07 -9.54
CA THR A 247 -10.89 0.45 -10.80
C THR A 247 -9.92 1.32 -11.62
N LEU A 248 -10.22 1.51 -12.91
CA LEU A 248 -9.50 2.48 -13.74
C LEU A 248 -10.05 3.88 -13.46
N SER A 249 -9.19 4.85 -13.17
CA SER A 249 -9.59 6.26 -12.93
C SER A 249 -10.41 6.83 -14.08
N THR A 250 -10.06 6.47 -15.32
CA THR A 250 -10.76 6.89 -16.56
C THR A 250 -12.19 6.37 -16.67
N SER A 251 -12.57 5.39 -15.86
CA SER A 251 -13.92 4.83 -15.80
C SER A 251 -14.71 5.27 -14.55
N PHE A 252 -14.04 5.92 -13.60
CA PHE A 252 -14.63 6.44 -12.39
C PHE A 252 -15.17 7.87 -12.64
N PRO A 253 -16.30 8.27 -12.03
CA PRO A 253 -17.16 7.55 -11.08
C PRO A 253 -18.20 6.63 -11.72
N GLN A 254 -18.21 6.44 -13.05
CA GLN A 254 -19.25 5.65 -13.73
C GLN A 254 -19.17 4.15 -13.38
N THR A 255 -17.98 3.67 -13.07
CA THR A 255 -17.71 2.30 -12.59
C THR A 255 -17.18 2.38 -11.17
N GLN A 256 -17.88 1.74 -10.23
CA GLN A 256 -17.45 1.68 -8.84
C GLN A 256 -16.25 0.73 -8.66
N PRO A 257 -15.32 1.02 -7.74
CA PRO A 257 -14.22 0.12 -7.41
C PRO A 257 -14.71 -1.28 -7.00
N THR A 258 -13.97 -2.30 -7.40
CA THR A 258 -14.22 -3.67 -6.93
C THR A 258 -13.41 -3.92 -5.66
N PRO A 259 -14.05 -4.21 -4.52
CA PRO A 259 -13.34 -4.51 -3.27
C PRO A 259 -12.68 -5.88 -3.31
N PHE A 260 -11.50 -5.99 -2.69
CA PHE A 260 -10.80 -7.27 -2.51
C PHE A 260 -11.26 -8.02 -1.26
N ALA A 261 -11.69 -7.29 -0.23
CA ALA A 261 -12.27 -7.83 0.99
C ALA A 261 -13.67 -7.23 1.23
N PRO A 262 -14.72 -7.71 0.53
CA PRO A 262 -16.08 -7.27 0.80
C PRO A 262 -16.58 -7.82 2.15
N GLN A 263 -17.29 -6.99 2.89
CA GLN A 263 -17.96 -7.37 4.14
C GLN A 263 -19.40 -6.85 4.10
N ASP A 264 -20.34 -7.65 4.58
CA ASP A 264 -21.71 -7.20 4.77
C ASP A 264 -21.95 -6.88 6.25
N PHE A 265 -22.82 -5.91 6.49
CA PHE A 265 -23.27 -5.56 7.84
C PHE A 265 -24.79 -5.43 7.88
N THR A 266 -25.41 -5.96 8.93
CA THR A 266 -26.77 -5.56 9.30
C THR A 266 -26.67 -4.25 10.06
N VAL A 267 -27.52 -3.29 9.70
CA VAL A 267 -27.49 -1.95 10.27
C VAL A 267 -28.71 -1.75 11.16
N TYR A 268 -28.48 -1.29 12.38
CA TYR A 268 -29.52 -0.96 13.33
C TYR A 268 -29.46 0.52 13.74
N SER A 269 -30.62 1.10 14.05
CA SER A 269 -30.69 2.33 14.85
C SER A 269 -30.65 1.99 16.34
N GLY A 270 -29.74 2.62 17.08
CA GLY A 270 -29.58 2.41 18.53
C GLY A 270 -28.80 1.14 18.89
N THR A 271 -28.75 0.81 20.19
CA THR A 271 -27.96 -0.31 20.74
C THR A 271 -28.81 -1.21 21.64
N GLY A 272 -28.31 -2.41 21.94
CA GLY A 272 -28.96 -3.32 22.88
C GLY A 272 -30.25 -3.95 22.34
N SER A 273 -31.07 -4.48 23.25
CA SER A 273 -32.36 -5.12 22.91
C SER A 273 -33.45 -4.16 22.42
N SER A 274 -33.15 -2.86 22.31
CA SER A 274 -34.06 -1.84 21.78
C SER A 274 -33.64 -1.37 20.39
N ALA A 275 -32.57 -1.94 19.82
CA ALA A 275 -32.12 -1.66 18.48
C ALA A 275 -33.21 -2.03 17.46
N THR A 276 -33.38 -1.21 16.44
CA THR A 276 -34.32 -1.44 15.34
C THR A 276 -33.53 -1.64 14.06
N GLU A 277 -33.75 -2.78 13.39
CA GLU A 277 -33.10 -3.09 12.11
C GLU A 277 -33.54 -2.07 11.05
N LEU A 278 -32.56 -1.50 10.35
CA LEU A 278 -32.75 -0.56 9.25
C LEU A 278 -32.55 -1.23 7.90
N GLY A 279 -31.77 -2.31 7.85
CA GLY A 279 -31.43 -3.03 6.62
C GLY A 279 -30.01 -3.56 6.67
N SER A 280 -29.39 -3.71 5.51
CA SER A 280 -28.01 -4.14 5.36
C SER A 280 -27.21 -3.22 4.45
N ILE A 281 -25.89 -3.23 4.63
CA ILE A 281 -24.94 -2.58 3.73
C ILE A 281 -23.90 -3.59 3.26
N ASN A 282 -23.39 -3.38 2.06
CA ASN A 282 -22.22 -4.04 1.52
C ASN A 282 -21.06 -3.03 1.47
N THR A 283 -19.87 -3.43 1.89
CA THR A 283 -18.73 -2.53 2.03
C THR A 283 -17.46 -3.06 1.37
N ALA A 284 -16.53 -2.15 1.08
CA ALA A 284 -15.11 -2.48 0.94
C ALA A 284 -14.48 -2.36 2.33
N VAL A 285 -13.68 -3.33 2.77
CA VAL A 285 -12.97 -3.28 4.05
C VAL A 285 -11.47 -3.24 3.83
N ASP A 286 -10.83 -2.28 4.48
CA ASP A 286 -9.38 -2.13 4.53
C ASP A 286 -8.93 -2.34 5.97
N VAL A 287 -7.94 -3.22 6.16
CA VAL A 287 -7.38 -3.49 7.50
C VAL A 287 -5.91 -3.13 7.45
N THR A 288 -5.49 -2.30 8.39
CA THR A 288 -4.10 -1.89 8.51
C THR A 288 -3.62 -2.19 9.91
N ASN A 289 -2.53 -2.95 10.06
CA ASN A 289 -1.81 -2.98 11.31
C ASN A 289 -0.66 -1.97 11.24
N LEU A 290 -0.67 -0.97 12.11
CA LEU A 290 0.35 0.07 12.22
C LEU A 290 1.00 -0.01 13.60
N LEU A 291 2.29 -0.31 13.66
CA LEU A 291 3.05 -0.46 14.92
C LEU A 291 2.38 -1.44 15.90
N GLY A 292 1.80 -2.53 15.37
CA GLY A 292 1.08 -3.53 16.15
C GLY A 292 -0.32 -3.14 16.64
N MET A 293 -0.82 -1.97 16.26
CA MET A 293 -2.21 -1.54 16.49
C MET A 293 -3.05 -1.78 15.25
N THR A 294 -4.30 -2.24 15.42
CA THR A 294 -5.19 -2.55 14.29
C THR A 294 -6.11 -1.38 13.98
N ASN A 295 -6.14 -1.05 12.70
CA ASN A 295 -7.09 -0.17 12.05
C ASN A 295 -8.06 -0.97 11.21
N THR A 296 -9.34 -0.58 11.17
CA THR A 296 -10.26 -1.06 10.16
C THR A 296 -11.08 0.09 9.62
N GLU A 297 -10.94 0.29 8.31
CA GLU A 297 -11.74 1.21 7.53
C GLU A 297 -12.75 0.39 6.71
N PHE A 298 -13.97 0.89 6.57
CA PHE A 298 -14.91 0.36 5.60
C PHE A 298 -15.69 1.45 4.88
N ILE A 299 -15.83 1.24 3.56
CA ILE A 299 -16.49 2.16 2.64
C ILE A 299 -17.81 1.54 2.20
N VAL A 300 -18.91 2.27 2.36
CA VAL A 300 -20.25 1.79 1.98
C VAL A 300 -20.39 1.72 0.46
N GLN A 301 -20.41 0.53 -0.12
CA GLN A 301 -20.56 0.33 -1.58
C GLN A 301 -22.03 0.19 -1.99
N GLY A 302 -22.89 -0.29 -1.09
CA GLY A 302 -24.31 -0.47 -1.35
C GLY A 302 -25.13 -0.55 -0.07
N ALA A 303 -26.42 -0.23 -0.18
CA ALA A 303 -27.36 -0.23 0.93
C ALA A 303 -28.69 -0.86 0.50
N THR A 304 -29.20 -1.79 1.30
CA THR A 304 -30.48 -2.47 1.08
C THR A 304 -31.38 -2.27 2.31
N PRO A 305 -32.44 -1.44 2.21
CA PRO A 305 -33.35 -1.18 3.33
C PRO A 305 -34.14 -2.42 3.73
N ALA A 306 -34.41 -2.54 5.03
CA ALA A 306 -35.38 -3.49 5.54
C ALA A 306 -36.81 -3.11 5.11
N ASP A 307 -37.73 -4.06 5.19
CA ASP A 307 -39.13 -3.84 4.84
C ASP A 307 -39.75 -2.69 5.65
N GLY A 308 -40.22 -1.65 4.96
CA GLY A 308 -40.84 -0.47 5.58
C GLY A 308 -39.86 0.58 6.09
N VAL A 309 -38.56 0.45 5.78
CA VAL A 309 -37.52 1.44 6.05
C VAL A 309 -37.14 2.16 4.75
N GLU A 310 -36.94 3.47 4.82
CA GLU A 310 -36.50 4.27 3.68
C GLU A 310 -34.97 4.20 3.51
N ALA A 311 -34.48 4.17 2.28
CA ALA A 311 -33.03 4.10 2.01
C ALA A 311 -32.22 5.25 2.61
N ALA A 312 -32.82 6.43 2.78
CA ALA A 312 -32.19 7.58 3.42
C ALA A 312 -31.95 7.38 4.93
N GLN A 313 -32.45 6.31 5.54
CA GLN A 313 -32.19 5.94 6.93
C GLN A 313 -30.94 5.05 7.08
N LEU A 314 -30.41 4.50 5.99
CA LEU A 314 -29.15 3.77 5.98
C LEU A 314 -27.98 4.75 5.72
N PRO A 315 -26.74 4.33 6.04
CA PRO A 315 -25.55 5.04 5.62
C PRO A 315 -25.54 5.34 4.12
N VAL A 316 -25.04 6.53 3.76
CA VAL A 316 -24.96 6.97 2.36
C VAL A 316 -23.85 6.19 1.65
N VAL A 317 -24.07 5.75 0.41
CA VAL A 317 -23.03 5.11 -0.41
C VAL A 317 -21.84 6.05 -0.59
N GLY A 318 -20.63 5.51 -0.43
CA GLY A 318 -19.36 6.24 -0.38
C GLY A 318 -18.98 6.75 1.02
N THR A 319 -19.84 6.58 2.04
CA THR A 319 -19.48 6.94 3.42
C THR A 319 -18.37 6.03 3.92
N VAL A 320 -17.35 6.65 4.52
CA VAL A 320 -16.21 5.99 5.15
C VAL A 320 -16.45 5.94 6.66
N TYR A 321 -16.30 4.76 7.24
CA TYR A 321 -16.21 4.55 8.68
C TYR A 321 -14.87 3.92 9.00
N ASP A 322 -14.20 4.42 10.01
CA ASP A 322 -12.89 3.93 10.40
C ASP A 322 -12.79 3.85 11.92
N ALA A 323 -12.13 2.79 12.41
CA ALA A 323 -11.74 2.67 13.80
C ALA A 323 -10.27 2.24 13.91
N PHE A 324 -9.48 3.05 14.63
CA PHE A 324 -8.09 2.76 14.98
C PHE A 324 -8.00 2.35 16.46
N ASN A 325 -7.74 1.08 16.76
CA ASN A 325 -7.66 0.59 18.14
C ASN A 325 -6.29 0.91 18.76
N LEU A 326 -6.29 1.83 19.71
CA LEU A 326 -5.09 2.25 20.47
C LEU A 326 -4.85 1.37 21.71
N GLY A 327 -5.70 0.37 21.94
CA GLY A 327 -5.64 -0.56 23.06
C GLY A 327 -6.25 0.00 24.36
N ASN A 328 -6.47 -0.89 25.33
CA ASN A 328 -6.94 -0.53 26.69
C ASN A 328 -8.24 0.32 26.72
N GLY A 329 -9.14 0.10 25.75
CA GLY A 329 -10.40 0.85 25.62
C GLY A 329 -10.26 2.24 24.99
N TRP A 330 -9.12 2.53 24.37
CA TRP A 330 -8.91 3.71 23.54
C TRP A 330 -9.07 3.34 22.07
N ALA A 331 -9.79 4.17 21.32
CA ALA A 331 -9.88 4.06 19.87
C ALA A 331 -10.04 5.44 19.24
N ASN A 332 -9.47 5.64 18.06
CA ASN A 332 -9.87 6.74 17.18
C ASN A 332 -11.04 6.27 16.32
N VAL A 333 -12.07 7.09 16.15
CA VAL A 333 -13.20 6.77 15.27
C VAL A 333 -13.40 7.91 14.31
N TYR A 334 -13.12 7.65 13.04
CA TYR A 334 -13.30 8.60 11.96
C TYR A 334 -14.54 8.21 11.14
N THR A 335 -15.30 9.22 10.70
CA THR A 335 -16.44 9.04 9.82
C THR A 335 -16.51 10.19 8.84
N ALA A 336 -16.64 9.88 7.56
CA ALA A 336 -16.77 10.88 6.52
C ALA A 336 -17.85 10.50 5.52
N THR A 337 -18.70 11.45 5.16
CA THR A 337 -19.69 11.28 4.09
C THR A 337 -19.19 11.97 2.83
N PRO A 338 -19.47 11.43 1.63
CA PRO A 338 -19.02 12.03 0.38
C PRO A 338 -19.73 13.35 0.08
N ASP A 339 -19.07 14.19 -0.69
CA ASP A 339 -19.67 15.37 -1.29
C ASP A 339 -20.73 14.96 -2.32
N VAL A 340 -21.84 15.70 -2.34
CA VAL A 340 -22.94 15.45 -3.28
C VAL A 340 -22.97 16.56 -4.32
N VAL A 341 -22.68 16.20 -5.57
CA VAL A 341 -22.80 17.11 -6.72
C VAL A 341 -24.20 17.01 -7.30
N ALA A 342 -24.96 18.10 -7.24
CA ALA A 342 -26.27 18.20 -7.86
C ALA A 342 -26.14 18.26 -9.40
N ALA A 343 -27.24 17.98 -10.11
CA ALA A 343 -27.26 17.99 -11.58
C ALA A 343 -26.94 19.35 -12.22
N ASP A 344 -27.01 20.44 -11.44
CA ASP A 344 -26.64 21.79 -11.86
C ASP A 344 -25.18 22.17 -11.51
N GLY A 345 -24.40 21.22 -10.99
CA GLY A 345 -23.00 21.43 -10.58
C GLY A 345 -22.83 21.96 -9.16
N THR A 346 -23.91 22.19 -8.40
CA THR A 346 -23.78 22.63 -7.00
C THR A 346 -23.24 21.49 -6.14
N VAL A 347 -22.11 21.72 -5.46
CA VAL A 347 -21.53 20.78 -4.52
C VAL A 347 -22.08 21.04 -3.11
N THR A 348 -22.67 20.02 -2.50
CA THR A 348 -22.96 19.99 -1.07
C THR A 348 -21.87 19.20 -0.38
N SER A 349 -21.01 19.88 0.38
CA SER A 349 -19.92 19.22 1.10
C SER A 349 -20.46 18.20 2.10
N GLY A 350 -19.77 17.08 2.17
CA GLY A 350 -20.00 16.07 3.19
C GLY A 350 -19.64 16.53 4.59
N THR A 351 -19.89 15.67 5.57
CA THR A 351 -19.48 15.86 6.95
C THR A 351 -18.34 14.93 7.29
N VAL A 352 -17.33 15.45 7.97
CA VAL A 352 -16.25 14.68 8.58
C VAL A 352 -16.36 14.83 10.09
N THR A 353 -16.27 13.71 10.79
CA THR A 353 -16.18 13.67 12.25
C THR A 353 -15.06 12.73 12.67
N ASP A 354 -14.24 13.17 13.60
CA ASP A 354 -13.19 12.37 14.22
C ASP A 354 -13.35 12.42 15.74
N THR A 355 -13.42 11.26 16.37
CA THR A 355 -13.65 11.10 17.79
C THR A 355 -12.64 10.16 18.42
N LEU A 356 -11.87 10.68 19.36
CA LEU A 356 -11.07 9.86 20.28
C LEU A 356 -11.98 9.31 21.38
N VAL A 357 -12.24 8.01 21.32
CA VAL A 357 -12.94 7.23 22.33
C VAL A 357 -11.97 6.88 23.45
N THR A 358 -12.40 7.13 24.69
CA THR A 358 -11.61 6.80 25.88
C THR A 358 -12.48 6.15 26.96
N PRO A 359 -11.88 5.41 27.90
CA PRO A 359 -12.61 4.87 29.06
C PRO A 359 -13.29 5.91 29.95
N PHE A 360 -12.94 7.20 29.81
CA PHE A 360 -13.45 8.30 30.64
C PHE A 360 -14.43 9.22 29.89
N GLY A 361 -14.72 8.91 28.63
CA GLY A 361 -15.58 9.70 27.74
C GLY A 361 -14.87 10.10 26.45
N ASN A 362 -15.67 10.50 25.46
CA ASN A 362 -15.20 10.77 24.11
C ASN A 362 -14.75 12.24 23.94
N MET A 363 -13.77 12.46 23.09
CA MET A 363 -13.26 13.78 22.72
C MET A 363 -13.31 13.94 21.19
N SER A 364 -13.78 15.08 20.71
CA SER A 364 -13.75 15.40 19.28
C SER A 364 -12.34 15.84 18.86
N LEU A 365 -11.88 15.30 17.73
CA LEU A 365 -10.65 15.66 17.03
C LEU A 365 -10.95 16.39 15.70
N ASP A 366 -12.20 16.83 15.47
CA ASP A 366 -12.62 17.50 14.23
C ASP A 366 -11.77 18.74 13.90
N ALA A 367 -11.24 19.43 14.92
CA ALA A 367 -10.36 20.58 14.72
C ALA A 367 -9.02 20.22 14.08
N LEU A 368 -8.60 18.95 14.17
CA LEU A 368 -7.36 18.45 13.60
C LEU A 368 -7.61 17.79 12.24
N PHE A 369 -8.68 17.00 12.10
CA PHE A 369 -8.90 16.15 10.91
C PHE A 369 -10.21 16.41 10.16
N GLY A 370 -11.07 17.31 10.64
CA GLY A 370 -12.36 17.60 10.02
C GLY A 370 -12.29 18.27 8.64
N GLY A 371 -11.09 18.69 8.21
CA GLY A 371 -10.83 19.19 6.86
C GLY A 371 -10.43 18.11 5.86
N ILE A 372 -10.20 16.87 6.30
CA ILE A 372 -9.75 15.76 5.47
C ILE A 372 -10.99 14.90 5.21
N ASN A 373 -11.52 14.89 3.98
CA ASN A 373 -12.70 14.10 3.64
C ASN A 373 -12.32 12.90 2.76
N LEU A 374 -11.96 11.79 3.39
CA LEU A 374 -11.52 10.57 2.70
C LEU A 374 -12.65 9.81 1.98
N ALA A 375 -13.90 10.25 2.14
CA ALA A 375 -15.02 9.76 1.34
C ALA A 375 -15.05 10.37 -0.07
N ASN A 376 -14.33 11.46 -0.30
CA ASN A 376 -14.13 12.02 -1.62
C ASN A 376 -12.98 11.29 -2.34
N PRO A 377 -13.04 11.19 -3.67
CA PRO A 377 -11.90 10.67 -4.42
C PRO A 377 -10.69 11.61 -4.27
N LEU A 378 -9.50 11.05 -4.38
CA LEU A 378 -8.24 11.76 -4.34
C LEU A 378 -8.09 12.64 -5.57
N ASP A 379 -7.66 13.89 -5.37
CA ASP A 379 -7.40 14.86 -6.44
C ASP A 379 -5.89 15.09 -6.60
N PRO A 380 -5.28 14.63 -7.71
CA PRO A 380 -3.86 14.88 -7.99
C PRO A 380 -3.49 16.37 -8.03
N GLY A 381 -4.44 17.26 -8.37
CA GLY A 381 -4.19 18.70 -8.50
C GLY A 381 -3.80 19.38 -7.20
N GLU A 382 -4.24 18.86 -6.05
CA GLU A 382 -4.04 19.51 -4.75
C GLU A 382 -2.56 19.65 -4.36
N ALA A 383 -1.72 18.70 -4.77
CA ALA A 383 -0.29 18.75 -4.53
C ALA A 383 0.39 19.95 -5.22
N PHE A 384 -0.16 20.42 -6.33
CA PHE A 384 0.44 21.44 -7.20
C PHE A 384 -0.05 22.87 -6.95
N THR A 385 -0.91 23.10 -5.94
CA THR A 385 -1.47 24.44 -5.62
C THR A 385 -0.42 25.54 -5.41
N GLY A 386 0.81 25.21 -5.00
CA GLY A 386 1.94 26.15 -4.88
C GLY A 386 2.77 26.37 -6.16
N LEU A 387 2.48 25.62 -7.23
CA LEU A 387 3.27 25.56 -8.47
C LEU A 387 2.50 26.00 -9.72
N GLN A 388 1.27 26.50 -9.56
CA GLN A 388 0.42 26.93 -10.68
C GLN A 388 1.12 27.97 -11.58
N ALA A 389 1.03 27.78 -12.89
CA ALA A 389 1.77 28.58 -13.88
C ALA A 389 1.30 30.04 -13.95
N GLY A 390 0.08 30.35 -13.48
CA GLY A 390 -0.41 31.72 -13.27
C GLY A 390 -0.57 32.58 -14.53
N ASP A 391 -0.45 31.99 -15.72
CA ASP A 391 -0.62 32.62 -17.03
C ASP A 391 -1.92 32.13 -17.67
N ASP A 392 -2.75 33.05 -18.16
CA ASP A 392 -4.03 32.76 -18.83
C ASP A 392 -3.84 32.03 -20.19
N SER A 393 -2.61 31.84 -20.64
CA SER A 393 -2.25 31.12 -21.87
C SER A 393 -2.27 29.60 -21.73
N PHE A 394 -2.29 29.10 -20.49
CA PHE A 394 -2.38 27.68 -20.14
C PHE A 394 -3.75 27.34 -19.54
N GLY A 395 -4.03 26.06 -19.37
CA GLY A 395 -5.15 25.58 -18.59
C GLY A 395 -5.13 26.06 -17.13
N GLU A 396 -6.31 26.07 -16.50
CA GLU A 396 -6.48 26.56 -15.12
C GLU A 396 -5.69 25.69 -14.11
N ASP A 397 -5.45 24.42 -14.46
CA ASP A 397 -4.76 23.45 -13.61
C ASP A 397 -3.27 23.28 -13.99
N ALA A 398 -2.75 24.12 -14.90
CA ALA A 398 -1.36 24.05 -15.34
C ALA A 398 -0.35 24.45 -14.25
N PHE A 399 0.76 23.72 -14.17
CA PHE A 399 1.79 23.92 -13.14
C PHE A 399 3.22 23.79 -13.68
N SER A 400 4.15 24.49 -13.04
CA SER A 400 5.57 24.50 -13.40
C SER A 400 6.37 23.51 -12.57
N LEU A 401 7.06 22.58 -13.22
CA LEU A 401 7.87 21.56 -12.55
C LEU A 401 9.04 21.09 -13.43
N GLY A 402 10.23 20.96 -12.84
CA GLY A 402 11.39 20.39 -13.52
C GLY A 402 11.85 21.13 -14.80
N GLY A 403 11.52 22.41 -14.94
CA GLY A 403 11.83 23.20 -16.14
C GLY A 403 10.77 23.14 -17.25
N TYR A 404 9.66 22.44 -16.99
CA TYR A 404 8.50 22.33 -17.87
C TYR A 404 7.27 23.00 -17.25
N VAL A 405 6.28 23.30 -18.07
CA VAL A 405 4.91 23.53 -17.62
C VAL A 405 4.08 22.34 -18.08
N PHE A 406 3.37 21.71 -17.14
CA PHE A 406 2.47 20.59 -17.39
C PHE A 406 1.04 21.10 -17.28
N ASP A 407 0.24 20.79 -18.28
CA ASP A 407 -1.17 21.21 -18.37
C ASP A 407 -2.06 19.96 -18.50
N PRO A 408 -2.74 19.56 -17.41
CA PRO A 408 -3.45 18.29 -17.34
C PRO A 408 -4.75 18.35 -18.15
N PHE A 409 -5.03 17.29 -18.91
CA PHE A 409 -6.32 17.15 -19.56
C PHE A 409 -6.82 15.70 -19.50
N THR A 410 -8.14 15.55 -19.53
CA THR A 410 -8.81 14.26 -19.63
C THR A 410 -9.44 14.10 -21.01
N THR A 411 -9.41 12.88 -21.57
CA THR A 411 -10.08 12.59 -22.84
C THR A 411 -11.16 11.53 -22.64
N THR A 412 -12.43 11.95 -22.69
CA THR A 412 -13.57 11.05 -22.55
C THR A 412 -14.36 11.00 -23.86
N ASN A 413 -14.52 9.82 -24.45
CA ASN A 413 -15.22 9.62 -25.74
C ASN A 413 -14.69 10.52 -26.88
N GLY A 414 -13.39 10.82 -26.88
CA GLY A 414 -12.73 11.67 -27.87
C GLY A 414 -12.96 13.17 -27.69
N VAL A 415 -13.54 13.59 -26.55
CA VAL A 415 -13.63 14.99 -26.14
C VAL A 415 -12.61 15.22 -25.04
N SER A 416 -11.69 16.15 -25.27
CA SER A 416 -10.73 16.60 -24.28
C SER A 416 -11.36 17.69 -23.41
N ALA A 417 -11.13 17.59 -22.10
CA ALA A 417 -11.52 18.59 -21.12
C ALA A 417 -10.34 18.86 -20.19
N GLU A 418 -10.19 20.11 -19.80
CA GLU A 418 -9.18 20.55 -18.84
C GLU A 418 -9.29 19.82 -17.50
N GLY A 419 -8.14 19.57 -16.88
CA GLY A 419 -8.02 19.11 -15.50
C GLY A 419 -7.58 17.65 -15.34
N PHE A 420 -7.51 17.24 -14.08
CA PHE A 420 -7.06 15.91 -13.67
C PHE A 420 -8.19 14.86 -13.69
N HIS A 421 -7.81 13.61 -13.93
CA HIS A 421 -8.62 12.47 -13.51
C HIS A 421 -8.59 12.36 -11.99
N VAL A 422 -9.76 12.41 -11.35
CA VAL A 422 -9.90 12.02 -9.94
C VAL A 422 -9.56 10.54 -9.76
N ILE A 423 -8.94 10.20 -8.64
CA ILE A 423 -8.43 8.86 -8.35
C ILE A 423 -9.21 8.28 -7.16
N PRO A 424 -9.91 7.14 -7.32
CA PRO A 424 -10.50 6.47 -6.18
C PRO A 424 -9.40 5.90 -5.27
N ALA A 425 -9.66 5.89 -3.96
CA ALA A 425 -8.80 5.26 -2.98
C ALA A 425 -8.61 3.77 -3.31
N LEU A 426 -7.36 3.33 -3.39
CA LEU A 426 -6.95 1.93 -3.46
C LEU A 426 -7.03 1.29 -2.09
N ILE A 427 -6.47 1.94 -1.06
CA ILE A 427 -6.46 1.46 0.32
C ILE A 427 -6.36 2.62 1.31
N GLY A 428 -7.15 2.57 2.38
CA GLY A 428 -7.23 3.61 3.41
C GLY A 428 -6.89 3.15 4.83
N ALA A 429 -6.44 4.10 5.63
CA ALA A 429 -6.39 4.03 7.09
C ALA A 429 -6.62 5.45 7.65
N ALA A 430 -7.88 5.87 7.66
CA ALA A 430 -8.27 7.22 8.05
C ALA A 430 -7.86 7.61 9.50
N PRO A 431 -7.62 8.90 9.76
CA PRO A 431 -7.30 9.98 8.83
C PRO A 431 -5.80 10.01 8.45
N LEU A 432 -5.07 8.91 8.68
CA LEU A 432 -3.60 8.89 8.68
C LEU A 432 -3.03 8.67 7.28
N LEU A 433 -3.64 7.76 6.52
CA LEU A 433 -3.14 7.30 5.22
C LEU A 433 -4.31 7.07 4.27
N ASN A 434 -4.16 7.52 3.02
CA ASN A 434 -4.97 7.06 1.91
C ASN A 434 -4.08 6.93 0.69
N LEU A 435 -4.11 5.79 0.00
CA LEU A 435 -3.33 5.54 -1.20
C LEU A 435 -4.27 5.39 -2.39
N GLY A 436 -3.93 5.99 -3.52
CA GLY A 436 -4.68 5.90 -4.76
C GLY A 436 -3.76 5.73 -5.97
N GLY A 437 -4.33 5.15 -7.02
CA GLY A 437 -3.57 4.71 -8.19
C GLY A 437 -2.90 3.36 -7.94
N ALA A 438 -2.24 2.87 -8.98
CA ALA A 438 -1.35 1.72 -8.94
C ALA A 438 -0.80 1.49 -10.35
N THR A 439 0.42 0.95 -10.42
CA THR A 439 0.94 0.32 -11.63
C THR A 439 1.27 -1.14 -11.36
N VAL A 440 0.61 -2.06 -12.07
CA VAL A 440 0.82 -3.50 -11.89
C VAL A 440 1.54 -4.09 -13.09
N GLY A 441 2.77 -4.55 -12.88
CA GLY A 441 3.51 -5.35 -13.86
C GLY A 441 3.00 -6.79 -13.89
N LEU A 442 2.72 -7.34 -15.08
CA LEU A 442 2.34 -8.75 -15.27
C LEU A 442 3.48 -9.49 -15.99
N GLY A 443 4.57 -9.72 -15.26
CA GLY A 443 5.80 -10.32 -15.76
C GLY A 443 6.61 -9.41 -16.69
N THR A 444 7.73 -9.91 -17.21
CA THR A 444 8.75 -9.11 -17.94
C THR A 444 8.39 -8.77 -19.39
N SER A 445 7.27 -9.28 -19.93
CA SER A 445 6.94 -9.17 -21.37
C SER A 445 5.66 -8.40 -21.69
N ASN A 446 4.85 -8.06 -20.69
CA ASN A 446 3.64 -7.26 -20.88
C ASN A 446 3.87 -5.83 -20.40
N PRO A 447 3.33 -4.82 -21.12
CA PRO A 447 3.30 -3.47 -20.58
C PRO A 447 2.52 -3.48 -19.26
N PRO A 448 2.96 -2.73 -18.24
CA PRO A 448 2.28 -2.70 -16.97
C PRO A 448 0.87 -2.10 -17.14
N ILE A 449 -0.05 -2.55 -16.30
CA ILE A 449 -1.40 -2.00 -16.22
C ILE A 449 -1.33 -0.79 -15.28
N ASN A 450 -1.57 0.38 -15.84
CA ASN A 450 -1.69 1.63 -15.11
C ASN A 450 -3.16 1.91 -14.80
N PHE A 451 -3.49 2.00 -13.51
CA PHE A 451 -4.87 2.20 -13.04
C PHE A 451 -5.29 3.67 -12.98
N SER A 452 -4.33 4.59 -13.00
CA SER A 452 -4.56 6.03 -12.94
C SER A 452 -3.75 6.77 -14.00
N PRO A 453 -4.06 6.56 -15.29
CA PRO A 453 -3.36 7.29 -16.33
C PRO A 453 -3.84 8.74 -16.40
N GLN A 454 -2.91 9.65 -16.66
CA GLN A 454 -3.17 11.06 -16.89
C GLN A 454 -2.43 11.52 -18.15
N ASP A 455 -3.06 12.39 -18.92
CA ASP A 455 -2.43 13.03 -20.07
C ASP A 455 -2.12 14.50 -19.74
N PHE A 456 -1.01 15.01 -20.27
CA PHE A 456 -0.61 16.40 -20.12
C PHE A 456 -0.16 16.98 -21.46
N ASP A 457 -0.54 18.21 -21.74
CA ASP A 457 0.18 19.07 -22.67
C ASP A 457 1.43 19.60 -21.95
N VAL A 458 2.56 19.66 -22.66
CA VAL A 458 3.86 20.03 -22.08
C VAL A 458 4.44 21.21 -22.82
N TYR A 459 4.80 22.26 -22.06
CA TYR A 459 5.40 23.46 -22.59
C TYR A 459 6.82 23.69 -22.04
N GLY A 460 7.65 24.37 -22.83
CA GLY A 460 8.96 24.82 -22.40
C GLY A 460 8.84 25.90 -21.33
N GLY A 461 9.37 25.66 -20.12
CA GLY A 461 9.17 26.55 -18.97
C GLY A 461 9.85 27.93 -19.04
N SER A 462 10.42 28.33 -20.18
CA SER A 462 11.06 29.65 -20.36
C SER A 462 10.63 30.42 -21.60
N ASP A 463 9.94 29.77 -22.54
CA ASP A 463 9.51 30.34 -23.81
C ASP A 463 8.06 29.98 -24.19
N ASP A 464 7.33 29.31 -23.30
CA ASP A 464 5.94 28.86 -23.44
C ASP A 464 5.69 28.09 -24.74
N SER A 465 6.73 27.47 -25.29
CA SER A 465 6.65 26.70 -26.53
C SER A 465 5.95 25.38 -26.28
N ASP A 466 4.92 25.07 -27.08
CA ASP A 466 4.29 23.74 -27.08
C ASP A 466 5.32 22.69 -27.54
N LEU A 467 5.64 21.76 -26.66
CA LEU A 467 6.57 20.67 -26.90
C LEU A 467 5.85 19.38 -27.32
N GLY A 468 4.54 19.28 -27.08
CA GLY A 468 3.71 18.11 -27.34
C GLY A 468 3.04 17.57 -26.08
N THR A 469 2.66 16.30 -26.12
CA THR A 469 1.92 15.62 -25.05
C THR A 469 2.70 14.50 -24.41
N ILE A 470 2.40 14.24 -23.15
CA ILE A 470 2.85 13.03 -22.45
C ILE A 470 1.67 12.30 -21.85
N ARG A 471 1.85 10.99 -21.67
CA ARG A 471 0.97 10.14 -20.88
C ARG A 471 1.74 9.60 -19.70
N THR A 472 1.14 9.64 -18.51
CA THR A 472 1.78 9.25 -17.26
C THR A 472 0.97 8.18 -16.52
N SER A 473 1.62 7.54 -15.55
CA SER A 473 0.95 6.91 -14.40
C SER A 473 0.96 7.87 -13.25
N VAL A 474 -0.16 8.02 -12.55
CA VAL A 474 -0.29 8.89 -11.38
C VAL A 474 -0.59 8.06 -10.15
N ASN A 475 0.17 8.27 -9.09
CA ASN A 475 -0.14 7.79 -7.75
C ASN A 475 -0.40 9.00 -6.85
N VAL A 476 -1.45 8.94 -6.05
CA VAL A 476 -1.76 9.98 -5.07
C VAL A 476 -1.78 9.33 -3.70
N SER A 477 -1.11 9.96 -2.75
CA SER A 477 -1.20 9.53 -1.35
C SER A 477 -1.52 10.72 -0.46
N GLU A 478 -2.47 10.54 0.44
CA GLU A 478 -2.65 11.46 1.56
C GLU A 478 -1.97 10.89 2.79
N LEU A 479 -1.09 11.67 3.39
CA LEU A 479 -0.39 11.33 4.62
C LEU A 479 -0.63 12.43 5.66
N LEU A 480 -1.33 12.09 6.74
CA LEU A 480 -1.69 13.03 7.82
C LEU A 480 -2.43 14.30 7.31
N GLY A 481 -3.23 14.15 6.26
CA GLY A 481 -3.96 15.25 5.62
C GLY A 481 -3.15 16.11 4.66
N PHE A 482 -1.92 15.70 4.33
CA PHE A 482 -1.11 16.32 3.28
C PHE A 482 -1.13 15.47 2.02
N THR A 483 -1.32 16.10 0.88
CA THR A 483 -1.43 15.42 -0.41
C THR A 483 -0.06 15.30 -1.08
N ASN A 484 0.25 14.09 -1.53
CA ASN A 484 1.37 13.79 -2.40
C ASN A 484 0.84 13.38 -3.77
N THR A 485 1.45 13.87 -4.84
CA THR A 485 1.18 13.37 -6.19
C THR A 485 2.48 13.02 -6.88
N GLU A 486 2.59 11.75 -7.23
CA GLU A 486 3.64 11.20 -8.07
C GLU A 486 3.10 10.96 -9.47
N PHE A 487 3.88 11.29 -10.49
CA PHE A 487 3.63 10.80 -11.83
C PHE A 487 4.89 10.37 -12.57
N THR A 488 4.78 9.21 -13.22
CA THR A 488 5.83 8.59 -14.02
C THR A 488 5.49 8.70 -15.50
N VAL A 489 6.39 9.26 -16.31
CA VAL A 489 6.22 9.40 -17.77
C VAL A 489 6.22 8.02 -18.44
N GLN A 490 5.10 7.64 -19.06
CA GLN A 490 4.94 6.34 -19.74
C GLN A 490 5.17 6.43 -21.24
N SER A 491 4.75 7.53 -21.87
CA SER A 491 4.96 7.76 -23.30
C SER A 491 4.92 9.24 -23.64
N VAL A 492 5.55 9.59 -24.76
CA VAL A 492 5.66 10.98 -25.24
C VAL A 492 5.20 11.06 -26.70
N THR A 493 4.57 12.18 -27.06
CA THR A 493 4.22 12.52 -28.44
C THR A 493 4.62 13.97 -28.68
N ALA A 494 5.73 14.18 -29.40
CA ALA A 494 6.23 15.51 -29.72
C ALA A 494 5.27 16.29 -30.63
N ALA A 495 5.22 17.60 -30.43
CA ALA A 495 4.56 18.53 -31.35
C ALA A 495 5.25 18.54 -32.73
N ASP A 496 4.55 19.07 -33.74
CA ASP A 496 5.10 19.20 -35.09
C ASP A 496 6.41 20.00 -35.08
N ASP A 497 7.42 19.50 -35.79
CA ASP A 497 8.78 20.08 -35.88
C ASP A 497 9.57 20.14 -34.54
N ILE A 498 9.09 19.49 -33.47
CA ILE A 498 9.82 19.32 -32.20
C ILE A 498 10.43 17.91 -32.12
N ASP A 499 11.66 17.81 -31.61
CA ASP A 499 12.29 16.51 -31.33
C ASP A 499 11.75 15.95 -30.00
N ALA A 500 11.46 14.64 -29.95
CA ALA A 500 10.96 13.99 -28.74
C ALA A 500 11.92 14.12 -27.54
N SER A 501 13.22 14.37 -27.77
CA SER A 501 14.17 14.66 -26.68
C SER A 501 13.96 16.01 -25.99
N ALA A 502 13.08 16.87 -26.53
CA ALA A 502 12.67 18.10 -25.86
C ALA A 502 11.67 17.83 -24.72
N LEU A 503 10.89 16.75 -24.83
CA LEU A 503 9.98 16.30 -23.78
C LEU A 503 10.74 15.55 -22.67
N PRO A 504 10.14 15.44 -21.46
CA PRO A 504 10.67 14.57 -20.41
C PRO A 504 10.94 13.14 -20.92
N ALA A 505 12.02 12.53 -20.46
CA ALA A 505 12.34 11.16 -20.84
C ALA A 505 11.30 10.17 -20.29
N VAL A 506 10.96 9.14 -21.08
CA VAL A 506 10.10 8.03 -20.62
C VAL A 506 10.76 7.31 -19.45
N GLY A 507 10.02 7.12 -18.37
CA GLY A 507 10.48 6.60 -17.08
C GLY A 507 10.87 7.70 -16.07
N THR A 508 10.85 8.97 -16.45
CA THR A 508 11.07 10.07 -15.50
C THR A 508 9.95 10.11 -14.47
N VAL A 509 10.30 10.18 -13.20
CA VAL A 509 9.38 10.31 -12.07
C VAL A 509 9.41 11.74 -11.57
N TYR A 510 8.24 12.33 -11.42
CA TYR A 510 8.01 13.60 -10.78
C TYR A 510 7.12 13.37 -9.56
N ASP A 511 7.50 13.92 -8.42
CA ASP A 511 6.75 13.78 -7.19
C ASP A 511 6.72 15.11 -6.44
N VAL A 512 5.54 15.47 -5.96
CA VAL A 512 5.32 16.68 -5.18
C VAL A 512 4.52 16.32 -3.93
N PHE A 513 5.16 16.44 -2.78
CA PHE A 513 4.51 16.35 -1.48
C PHE A 513 4.20 17.73 -0.92
N ASN A 514 2.91 18.07 -0.83
CA ASN A 514 2.46 19.38 -0.38
C ASN A 514 2.18 19.41 1.12
N LEU A 515 3.07 20.03 1.89
CA LEU A 515 2.98 20.20 3.34
C LEU A 515 2.15 21.44 3.75
N GLY A 516 1.59 22.15 2.76
CA GLY A 516 0.82 23.37 2.97
C GLY A 516 1.65 24.58 3.38
N GLY A 517 1.02 25.76 3.42
CA GLY A 517 1.67 26.99 3.89
C GLY A 517 2.91 27.43 3.09
N GLY A 518 3.03 27.00 1.83
CA GLY A 518 4.18 27.25 0.97
C GLY A 518 5.36 26.30 1.18
N TRP A 519 5.14 25.16 1.87
CA TRP A 519 6.11 24.09 1.99
C TRP A 519 5.75 22.95 1.04
N GLN A 520 6.69 22.58 0.18
CA GLN A 520 6.53 21.45 -0.74
C GLN A 520 7.86 20.70 -0.82
N ASN A 521 7.82 19.38 -0.80
CA ASN A 521 8.96 18.56 -1.21
C ASN A 521 8.78 18.18 -2.67
N ILE A 522 9.80 18.41 -3.49
CA ILE A 522 9.78 18.12 -4.92
C ILE A 522 10.89 17.13 -5.21
N TYR A 523 10.50 15.92 -5.60
CA TYR A 523 11.41 14.88 -6.01
C TYR A 523 11.31 14.65 -7.52
N ILE A 524 12.45 14.55 -8.20
CA ILE A 524 12.53 14.24 -9.62
C ILE A 524 13.63 13.20 -9.80
N ALA A 525 13.30 12.08 -10.45
CA ALA A 525 14.27 11.07 -10.85
C ALA A 525 14.18 10.83 -12.35
N THR A 526 15.31 11.00 -13.06
CA THR A 526 15.40 10.68 -14.48
C THR A 526 16.03 9.29 -14.66
N PRO A 527 15.55 8.50 -15.65
CA PRO A 527 16.04 7.14 -15.87
C PRO A 527 17.40 7.15 -16.59
N GLY A 528 18.16 6.05 -16.43
CA GLY A 528 19.41 5.79 -17.15
C GLY A 528 20.67 5.85 -16.27
N GLU A 529 21.82 5.45 -16.85
CA GLU A 529 23.14 5.44 -16.18
C GLU A 529 23.60 6.85 -15.77
N ASP A 530 23.25 7.85 -16.60
CA ASP A 530 23.44 9.29 -16.30
C ASP A 530 22.20 9.93 -15.63
N GLY A 531 21.28 9.10 -15.13
CA GLY A 531 20.08 9.54 -14.44
C GLY A 531 20.42 10.44 -13.25
N THR A 532 19.58 11.45 -13.02
CA THR A 532 19.75 12.42 -11.94
C THR A 532 18.58 12.30 -10.99
N ILE A 533 18.88 12.20 -9.70
CA ILE A 533 17.92 12.35 -8.62
C ILE A 533 18.09 13.74 -8.06
N THR A 534 17.02 14.51 -8.06
CA THR A 534 16.95 15.79 -7.35
C THR A 534 15.81 15.74 -6.36
N ASP A 535 16.10 16.12 -5.13
CA ASP A 535 15.10 16.30 -4.08
C ASP A 535 15.27 17.71 -3.52
N THR A 536 14.22 18.52 -3.60
CA THR A 536 14.21 19.91 -3.16
C THR A 536 13.05 20.16 -2.21
N LEU A 537 13.35 20.54 -0.98
CA LEU A 537 12.37 21.13 -0.07
C LEU A 537 12.21 22.62 -0.39
N VAL A 538 11.09 22.96 -1.01
CA VAL A 538 10.64 24.33 -1.23
C VAL A 538 10.06 24.86 0.07
N THR A 539 10.51 26.06 0.47
CA THR A 539 10.01 26.74 1.67
C THR A 539 9.72 28.21 1.35
N PRO A 540 8.89 28.89 2.17
CA PRO A 540 8.66 30.34 2.02
C PRO A 540 9.93 31.21 2.16
N PHE A 541 11.03 30.64 2.65
CA PHE A 541 12.29 31.35 2.90
C PHE A 541 13.40 30.99 1.91
N GLY A 542 13.14 30.09 0.96
CA GLY A 542 14.08 29.58 -0.02
C GLY A 542 14.15 28.06 -0.05
N ASN A 543 14.76 27.53 -1.11
CA ASN A 543 14.80 26.10 -1.37
C ASN A 543 16.00 25.44 -0.69
N VAL A 544 15.81 24.22 -0.20
CA VAL A 544 16.84 23.38 0.40
C VAL A 544 16.99 22.10 -0.42
N ASP A 545 18.21 21.83 -0.86
CA ASP A 545 18.55 20.59 -1.58
C ASP A 545 18.71 19.42 -0.59
N LEU A 546 17.86 18.42 -0.75
CA LEU A 546 17.83 17.17 0.02
C LEU A 546 18.38 15.97 -0.76
N SER A 547 18.85 16.16 -2.00
CA SER A 547 19.25 15.05 -2.89
C SER A 547 20.31 14.14 -2.28
N SER A 548 21.20 14.69 -1.45
CA SER A 548 22.23 13.90 -0.74
C SER A 548 21.69 13.01 0.38
N LEU A 549 20.51 13.30 0.91
CA LEU A 549 19.86 12.52 1.98
C LEU A 549 19.24 11.23 1.41
N PHE A 550 18.73 11.30 0.18
CA PHE A 550 18.00 10.19 -0.47
C PHE A 550 18.66 9.69 -1.76
N GLY A 551 19.93 10.02 -1.99
CA GLY A 551 20.63 9.65 -3.23
C GLY A 551 20.81 8.14 -3.45
N GLY A 552 20.52 7.32 -2.44
CA GLY A 552 20.45 5.86 -2.57
C GLY A 552 19.13 5.31 -3.12
N PHE A 553 18.09 6.14 -3.22
CA PHE A 553 16.77 5.74 -3.71
C PHE A 553 16.46 6.39 -5.07
N ASN A 554 16.30 5.56 -6.10
CA ASN A 554 15.95 5.99 -7.45
C ASN A 554 14.55 5.49 -7.84
N ALA A 555 13.55 6.37 -7.74
CA ALA A 555 12.17 6.01 -8.09
C ALA A 555 11.96 5.71 -9.60
N ALA A 556 12.87 6.15 -10.47
CA ALA A 556 12.82 5.85 -11.91
C ALA A 556 13.32 4.43 -12.24
N GLY A 557 13.90 3.72 -11.25
CA GLY A 557 14.35 2.34 -11.36
C GLY A 557 13.30 1.32 -10.89
N LEU A 558 13.61 0.04 -11.12
CA LEU A 558 12.94 -1.05 -10.42
C LEU A 558 13.47 -1.13 -8.98
N LEU A 559 12.68 -1.70 -8.08
CA LEU A 559 13.07 -1.95 -6.70
C LEU A 559 13.90 -3.23 -6.62
N ASP A 560 14.99 -3.21 -5.86
CA ASP A 560 15.87 -4.36 -5.65
C ASP A 560 15.62 -4.97 -4.26
N PRO A 561 15.07 -6.19 -4.15
CA PRO A 561 14.89 -6.85 -2.86
C PRO A 561 16.22 -7.07 -2.11
N GLY A 562 17.34 -7.20 -2.83
CA GLY A 562 18.67 -7.45 -2.28
C GLY A 562 19.23 -6.31 -1.42
N ASP A 563 18.78 -5.07 -1.66
CA ASP A 563 19.23 -3.88 -0.93
C ASP A 563 18.98 -3.99 0.58
N ALA A 564 17.90 -4.67 0.97
CA ALA A 564 17.54 -4.89 2.37
C ALA A 564 18.55 -5.79 3.12
N PHE A 565 19.21 -6.71 2.42
CA PHE A 565 20.10 -7.71 3.03
C PHE A 565 21.58 -7.31 2.98
N THR A 566 21.92 -6.26 2.24
CA THR A 566 23.30 -5.80 2.04
C THR A 566 23.98 -5.48 3.38
N GLY A 567 24.97 -6.30 3.77
CA GLY A 567 25.76 -6.13 4.99
C GLY A 567 25.15 -6.73 6.26
N LEU A 568 24.05 -7.50 6.14
CA LEU A 568 23.38 -8.14 7.28
C LEU A 568 24.29 -9.13 8.00
N ASP A 569 24.95 -10.02 7.26
CA ASP A 569 25.82 -11.07 7.82
C ASP A 569 27.04 -10.49 8.55
N ASP A 570 27.58 -9.36 8.06
CA ASP A 570 28.67 -8.63 8.70
C ASP A 570 28.22 -8.03 10.05
N ALA A 571 27.02 -7.45 10.09
CA ALA A 571 26.46 -6.89 11.32
C ALA A 571 26.14 -7.99 12.35
N ALA A 572 25.55 -9.10 11.92
CA ALA A 572 25.27 -10.25 12.78
C ALA A 572 26.57 -10.88 13.34
N SER A 573 27.62 -10.95 12.53
CA SER A 573 28.93 -11.45 12.95
C SER A 573 29.63 -10.51 13.94
N ALA A 574 29.50 -9.19 13.76
CA ALA A 574 30.03 -8.19 14.70
C ALA A 574 29.30 -8.25 16.06
N ALA A 575 27.98 -8.42 16.05
CA ALA A 575 27.16 -8.60 17.25
C ALA A 575 27.56 -9.84 18.07
N ALA A 576 27.89 -10.95 17.40
CA ALA A 576 28.39 -12.16 18.05
C ALA A 576 29.81 -11.99 18.65
N GLY A 577 30.52 -10.92 18.26
CA GLY A 577 31.92 -10.67 18.58
C GLY A 577 32.21 -9.98 19.91
N SER A 578 31.41 -9.00 20.35
CA SER A 578 31.58 -8.31 21.65
C SER A 578 30.66 -7.10 21.79
N PHE A 579 29.76 -7.10 22.78
CA PHE A 579 29.32 -5.98 23.65
C PHE A 579 27.94 -6.33 24.22
N ASP A 580 27.77 -6.30 25.54
CA ASP A 580 26.47 -6.45 26.19
C ASP A 580 26.22 -5.17 26.99
N LEU A 581 25.30 -4.34 26.50
CA LEU A 581 24.97 -3.04 27.09
C LEU A 581 24.58 -3.15 28.58
N PHE A 582 24.15 -4.33 29.06
CA PHE A 582 23.76 -4.57 30.45
C PHE A 582 24.77 -5.40 31.25
N ASP A 583 25.85 -5.89 30.64
CA ASP A 583 27.02 -6.44 31.34
C ASP A 583 28.12 -5.37 31.45
N PRO A 584 28.37 -4.81 32.64
CA PRO A 584 29.46 -3.86 32.86
C PRO A 584 30.84 -4.44 32.53
N GLY A 585 30.99 -5.76 32.48
CA GLY A 585 32.22 -6.44 32.08
C GLY A 585 32.53 -6.29 30.59
N SER A 586 31.55 -5.95 29.76
CA SER A 586 31.74 -5.69 28.33
C SER A 586 32.07 -4.22 28.02
N TRP A 587 31.98 -3.34 29.02
CA TRP A 587 32.27 -1.89 28.91
C TRP A 587 33.77 -1.56 29.11
N PHE A 588 34.61 -2.53 29.47
CA PHE A 588 36.02 -2.33 29.84
C PHE A 588 37.01 -3.17 29.03
#